data_AF-A0A6I8VMW5-F1
#
_entry.id   AF-A0A6I8VMW5-F1
#
_cell.length_a   1.000
_cell.length_b   1.000
_cell.length_c   1.000
_cell.angle_alpha   90.00
_cell.angle_beta   90.00
_cell.angle_gamma   90.00
#
_symmetry.space_group_name_H-M   'P 1'
#
loop_
_entity.id
_entity.type
_entity.pdbx_description
1 polymer ?
#
loop_
_entity_poly.entity_id
_entity_poly.type
_entity_poly.pdbx_seq_one_letter_code
_entity_poly.pdbx_strand_id
1 'polypeptide(L)'
;MHMNIDDFAPPTEDYGFGIAQFQKKLKDGKVFRIVSLNEIPPSSARALLTICDTYSPIAADAVIFLTLQTFNTTDSGNSVELAWKTLFELWGTHLADNELDPLITRVTDQVLHQKGKI
;
A
#
# COMPACT_ATOMS: atom_id res chain seq x y z
N MET A 1 11.88 -10.07 -1.31
CA MET A 1 10.63 -10.83 -1.10
C MET A 1 9.50 -10.15 -1.87
N HIS A 2 8.59 -10.92 -2.44
CA HIS A 2 7.42 -10.38 -3.14
C HIS A 2 6.14 -10.79 -2.38
N MET A 3 5.25 -9.84 -2.14
CA MET A 3 3.88 -10.12 -1.76
C MET A 3 2.98 -9.94 -2.98
N ASN A 4 2.30 -11.01 -3.38
CA ASN A 4 1.41 -11.04 -4.54
C ASN A 4 -0.03 -10.73 -4.09
N ILE A 5 -0.94 -10.63 -5.06
CA ILE A 5 -2.38 -10.48 -4.77
C ILE A 5 -2.91 -11.58 -3.84
N ASP A 6 -2.43 -12.81 -3.99
CA ASP A 6 -2.84 -13.95 -3.14
C ASP A 6 -2.47 -13.76 -1.67
N ASP A 7 -1.46 -12.93 -1.36
CA ASP A 7 -1.12 -12.59 0.02
C ASP A 7 -2.08 -11.55 0.63
N PHE A 8 -2.96 -10.96 -0.19
CA PHE A 8 -3.99 -9.98 0.17
C PHE A 8 -5.40 -10.42 -0.25
N ALA A 9 -5.58 -11.66 -0.74
CA ALA A 9 -6.87 -12.22 -1.14
C ALA A 9 -7.31 -13.31 -0.14
N PRO A 10 -7.71 -12.94 1.08
CA PRO A 10 -8.21 -13.90 2.06
C PRO A 10 -9.50 -14.58 1.58
N PRO A 11 -9.78 -15.81 2.07
CA PRO A 11 -11.08 -16.48 1.85
C PRO A 11 -12.28 -15.70 2.43
N THR A 12 -12.03 -14.78 3.35
CA THR A 12 -12.99 -13.88 4.03
C THR A 12 -12.51 -12.44 3.90
N GLU A 13 -13.28 -11.40 4.21
CA GLU A 13 -12.81 -9.99 4.19
C GLU A 13 -11.86 -9.63 5.36
N ASP A 14 -11.10 -10.60 5.88
CA ASP A 14 -10.20 -10.42 7.02
C ASP A 14 -8.83 -9.90 6.57
N TYR A 15 -8.62 -8.60 6.73
CA TYR A 15 -7.34 -7.96 6.41
C TYR A 15 -6.17 -8.46 7.30
N GLY A 16 -6.45 -9.10 8.44
CA GLY A 16 -5.45 -9.75 9.29
C GLY A 16 -4.65 -10.83 8.56
N PHE A 17 -5.23 -11.42 7.51
CA PHE A 17 -4.54 -12.36 6.64
C PHE A 17 -3.28 -11.75 5.99
N GLY A 18 -3.38 -10.55 5.44
CA GLY A 18 -2.24 -9.88 4.80
C GLY A 18 -1.11 -9.59 5.78
N ILE A 19 -1.45 -9.21 7.02
CA ILE A 19 -0.50 -9.00 8.12
C ILE A 19 0.22 -10.33 8.44
N ALA A 20 -0.52 -11.43 8.55
CA ALA A 20 0.04 -12.74 8.82
C ALA A 20 0.98 -13.22 7.70
N GLN A 21 0.61 -13.00 6.42
CA GLN A 21 1.49 -13.34 5.28
C GLN A 21 2.78 -12.52 5.29
N PHE A 22 2.69 -11.22 5.60
CA PHE A 22 3.86 -10.36 5.76
C PHE A 22 4.79 -10.87 6.87
N GLN A 23 4.24 -11.17 8.05
CA GLN A 23 5.00 -11.73 9.18
C GLN A 23 5.66 -13.07 8.87
N LYS A 24 5.00 -13.93 8.09
CA LYS A 24 5.59 -15.19 7.64
C LYS A 24 6.81 -14.95 6.75
N LYS A 25 6.70 -14.03 5.79
CA LYS A 25 7.75 -13.70 4.81
C LYS A 25 8.91 -12.90 5.40
N LEU A 26 8.71 -12.22 6.54
CA LEU A 26 9.78 -11.55 7.29
C LEU A 26 10.91 -12.47 7.73
N LYS A 27 10.65 -13.77 7.86
CA LYS A 27 11.67 -14.77 8.20
C LYS A 27 12.67 -14.99 7.07
N ASP A 28 12.28 -14.71 5.83
CA ASP A 28 13.07 -14.99 4.63
C ASP A 28 13.82 -13.77 4.10
N GLY A 29 13.46 -12.56 4.57
CA GLY A 29 14.13 -11.33 4.18
C GLY A 29 13.42 -10.07 4.67
N LYS A 30 14.11 -8.93 4.49
CA LYS A 30 13.68 -7.61 4.99
C LYS A 30 13.25 -6.64 3.90
N VAL A 31 13.45 -6.98 2.63
CA VAL A 31 13.05 -6.12 1.50
C VAL A 31 11.83 -6.71 0.82
N PHE A 32 10.74 -5.96 0.80
CA PHE A 32 9.44 -6.36 0.27
C PHE A 32 9.08 -5.50 -0.93
N ARG A 33 8.64 -6.16 -2.00
CA ARG A 33 7.82 -5.52 -3.03
C ARG A 33 6.40 -6.01 -2.85
N ILE A 34 5.48 -5.13 -2.52
CA ILE A 34 4.05 -5.48 -2.46
C ILE A 34 3.47 -5.37 -3.88
N VAL A 35 2.45 -6.17 -4.17
CA VAL A 35 1.64 -6.09 -5.40
C VAL A 35 1.19 -4.64 -5.63
N SER A 36 0.88 -4.28 -6.87
CA SER A 36 0.47 -2.91 -7.17
C SER A 36 -0.71 -2.50 -6.28
N LEU A 37 -0.68 -1.29 -5.73
CA LEU A 37 -1.76 -0.77 -4.89
C LEU A 37 -3.10 -0.72 -5.66
N ASN A 38 -3.05 -0.62 -7.00
CA ASN A 38 -4.22 -0.71 -7.88
C ASN A 38 -4.92 -2.08 -7.83
N GLU A 39 -4.21 -3.15 -7.47
CA GLU A 39 -4.71 -4.53 -7.47
C GLU A 39 -5.28 -4.94 -6.11
N ILE A 40 -4.93 -4.21 -5.03
CA ILE A 40 -5.34 -4.57 -3.66
C ILE A 40 -6.80 -4.14 -3.43
N PRO A 41 -7.71 -5.07 -3.06
CA PRO A 41 -9.08 -4.72 -2.70
C PRO A 41 -9.11 -3.74 -1.52
N PRO A 42 -10.06 -2.78 -1.47
CA PRO A 42 -10.12 -1.80 -0.38
C PRO A 42 -10.18 -2.42 1.02
N SER A 43 -10.93 -3.52 1.18
CA SER A 43 -11.02 -4.25 2.46
C SER A 43 -9.68 -4.81 2.91
N SER A 44 -8.90 -5.38 1.98
CA SER A 44 -7.56 -5.91 2.23
C SER A 44 -6.50 -4.82 2.41
N ALA A 45 -6.68 -3.64 1.81
CA ALA A 45 -5.75 -2.52 1.92
C ALA A 45 -5.58 -2.05 3.38
N ARG A 46 -6.58 -2.27 4.25
CA ARG A 46 -6.48 -2.03 5.70
C ARG A 46 -5.27 -2.71 6.36
N ALA A 47 -4.78 -3.84 5.82
CA ALA A 47 -3.57 -4.49 6.33
C ALA A 47 -2.34 -3.57 6.29
N LEU A 48 -2.29 -2.65 5.31
CA LEU A 48 -1.17 -1.72 5.13
C LEU A 48 -1.09 -0.68 6.25
N LEU A 49 -2.17 -0.41 7.00
CA LEU A 49 -2.11 0.41 8.21
C LEU A 49 -1.10 -0.13 9.22
N THR A 50 -1.04 -1.47 9.36
CA THR A 50 -0.11 -2.14 10.29
C THR A 50 1.23 -2.42 9.62
N ILE A 51 1.23 -2.88 8.36
CA ILE A 51 2.45 -3.27 7.64
C ILE A 51 3.36 -2.05 7.40
N CYS A 52 2.77 -0.90 7.05
CA CYS A 52 3.48 0.34 6.75
C CYS A 52 3.49 1.32 7.94
N ASP A 53 3.28 0.85 9.17
CA ASP A 53 3.32 1.73 10.34
C ASP A 53 4.76 2.24 10.59
N THR A 54 5.01 3.51 10.33
CA THR A 54 6.26 4.23 10.57
C THR A 54 6.59 4.50 12.05
N TYR A 55 5.62 4.45 12.97
CA TYR A 55 5.82 4.68 14.41
C TYR A 55 5.96 3.38 15.20
N SER A 56 5.22 2.35 14.82
CA SER A 56 5.24 1.01 15.46
C SER A 56 5.37 -0.09 14.41
N PRO A 57 6.45 -0.12 13.62
CA PRO A 57 6.60 -1.09 12.54
C PRO A 57 6.72 -2.52 13.08
N ILE A 58 6.09 -3.48 12.38
CA ILE A 58 6.26 -4.91 12.66
C ILE A 58 7.75 -5.32 12.60
N ALA A 59 8.50 -4.70 11.69
CA ALA A 59 9.94 -4.89 11.55
C ALA A 59 10.61 -3.56 11.18
N ALA A 60 11.30 -2.95 12.13
CA ALA A 60 11.93 -1.63 11.96
C ALA A 60 13.08 -1.61 10.93
N ASP A 61 13.64 -2.77 10.59
CA ASP A 61 14.71 -2.95 9.62
C ASP A 61 14.21 -3.36 8.22
N ALA A 62 12.89 -3.38 8.00
CA ALA A 62 12.30 -3.75 6.73
C ALA A 62 12.16 -2.55 5.79
N VAL A 63 12.37 -2.78 4.49
CA VAL A 63 12.10 -1.82 3.41
C VAL A 63 10.95 -2.35 2.57
N ILE A 64 9.90 -1.54 2.42
CA ILE A 64 8.69 -1.89 1.67
C ILE A 64 8.59 -0.97 0.46
N PHE A 65 8.65 -1.57 -0.72
CA PHE A 65 8.40 -0.91 -1.99
C PHE A 65 6.94 -1.13 -2.40
N LEU A 66 6.25 -0.02 -2.62
CA LEU A 66 4.89 0.05 -3.14
C LEU A 66 4.92 0.64 -4.54
N THR A 67 4.02 0.19 -5.40
CA THR A 67 3.82 0.78 -6.74
C THR A 67 2.37 1.17 -6.91
N LEU A 68 2.14 2.30 -7.57
CA LEU A 68 0.82 2.83 -7.88
C LEU A 68 0.85 3.38 -9.30
N GLN A 69 -0.04 2.88 -10.15
CA GLN A 69 -0.31 3.45 -11.46
C GLN A 69 -1.38 4.53 -11.31
N THR A 70 -1.08 5.73 -11.82
CA THR A 70 -1.97 6.89 -11.77
C THR A 70 -2.70 7.03 -13.10
N PHE A 71 -3.96 7.47 -13.08
CA PHE A 71 -4.80 7.56 -14.27
C PHE A 71 -4.77 8.94 -14.93
N ASN A 72 -4.31 9.97 -14.23
CA ASN A 72 -4.26 11.35 -14.73
C ASN A 72 -2.88 11.96 -14.47
N THR A 73 -2.03 12.02 -15.50
CA THR A 73 -0.64 12.47 -15.40
C THR A 73 -0.46 13.93 -15.82
N THR A 74 -1.51 14.75 -15.78
CA THR A 74 -1.31 16.20 -15.90
C THR A 74 -0.39 16.61 -14.76
N ASP A 75 0.78 17.15 -15.11
CA ASP A 75 1.94 17.30 -14.23
C ASP A 75 1.53 18.07 -12.96
N SER A 76 1.20 17.35 -11.88
CA SER A 76 0.63 17.94 -10.67
C SER A 76 1.66 18.75 -9.89
N GLY A 77 2.94 18.68 -10.28
CA GLY A 77 4.09 19.23 -9.54
C GLY A 77 4.35 18.55 -8.18
N ASN A 78 3.36 17.83 -7.64
CA ASN A 78 3.38 17.16 -6.35
C ASN A 78 2.99 15.67 -6.50
N SER A 79 4.00 14.81 -6.41
CA SER A 79 3.86 13.35 -6.52
C SER A 79 3.01 12.75 -5.40
N VAL A 80 3.12 13.30 -4.18
CA VAL A 80 2.37 12.82 -3.01
C VAL A 80 0.88 13.12 -3.21
N GLU A 81 0.55 14.34 -3.64
CA GLU A 81 -0.84 14.73 -3.90
C GLU A 81 -1.48 13.88 -5.01
N LEU A 82 -0.71 13.56 -6.06
CA LEU A 82 -1.20 12.69 -7.14
C LEU A 82 -1.48 11.26 -6.64
N ALA A 83 -0.56 10.70 -5.85
CA ALA A 83 -0.76 9.38 -5.25
C ALA A 83 -1.96 9.39 -4.30
N TRP A 84 -2.08 10.43 -3.48
CA TRP A 84 -3.20 10.61 -2.54
C TRP A 84 -4.55 10.61 -3.26
N LYS A 85 -4.72 11.44 -4.28
CA LYS A 85 -5.97 11.51 -5.07
C LYS A 85 -6.30 10.18 -5.72
N THR A 86 -5.30 9.53 -6.32
CA THR A 86 -5.49 8.22 -6.98
C THR A 86 -5.94 7.16 -5.96
N LEU A 87 -5.35 7.12 -4.77
CA LEU A 87 -5.74 6.17 -3.72
C LEU A 87 -7.12 6.49 -3.12
N PHE A 88 -7.46 7.78 -3.00
CA PHE A 88 -8.78 8.22 -2.58
C PHE A 88 -9.86 7.76 -3.58
N GLU A 89 -9.60 7.86 -4.88
CA GLU A 89 -10.50 7.34 -5.92
C GLU A 89 -10.61 5.81 -5.88
N LEU A 90 -9.50 5.10 -5.64
CA LEU A 90 -9.47 3.64 -5.58
C LEU A 90 -10.20 3.06 -4.37
N TRP A 91 -10.07 3.68 -3.20
CA TRP A 91 -10.53 3.09 -1.93
C TRP A 91 -11.64 3.89 -1.23
N GLY A 92 -11.84 5.16 -1.56
CA GLY A 92 -12.70 6.07 -0.80
C GLY A 92 -14.19 5.81 -0.88
N THR A 93 -14.66 4.98 -1.80
CA THR A 93 -16.07 4.53 -1.83
C THR A 93 -16.34 3.35 -0.88
N HIS A 94 -15.29 2.72 -0.34
CA HIS A 94 -15.39 1.49 0.45
C HIS A 94 -14.82 1.63 1.87
N LEU A 95 -13.99 2.63 2.12
CA LEU A 95 -13.40 2.92 3.43
C LEU A 95 -13.92 4.25 3.95
N ALA A 96 -14.22 4.32 5.24
CA ALA A 96 -14.57 5.59 5.87
C ALA A 96 -13.35 6.52 5.95
N ASP A 97 -13.56 7.83 5.91
CA ASP A 97 -12.48 8.84 5.91
C ASP A 97 -11.50 8.65 7.08
N ASN A 98 -12.00 8.28 8.26
CA ASN A 98 -11.18 8.04 9.46
C ASN A 98 -10.32 6.77 9.38
N GLU A 99 -10.58 5.87 8.42
CA GLU A 99 -9.72 4.72 8.11
C GLU A 99 -8.84 5.01 6.88
N LEU A 100 -9.38 5.72 5.89
CA LEU A 100 -8.75 6.00 4.62
C LEU A 100 -7.59 6.99 4.76
N ASP A 101 -7.78 8.12 5.45
CA ASP A 101 -6.74 9.15 5.57
C ASP A 101 -5.48 8.60 6.26
N PRO A 102 -5.57 7.88 7.40
CA PRO A 102 -4.40 7.26 7.99
C PRO A 102 -3.74 6.21 7.09
N LEU A 103 -4.54 5.44 6.34
CA LEU A 103 -4.04 4.41 5.43
C LEU A 103 -3.22 5.04 4.30
N ILE A 104 -3.79 6.03 3.60
CA ILE A 104 -3.10 6.74 2.52
C ILE A 104 -1.83 7.40 3.06
N THR A 105 -1.91 8.08 4.21
CA THR A 105 -0.75 8.69 4.87
C THR A 105 0.42 7.73 5.04
N ARG A 106 0.16 6.48 5.46
CA ARG A 106 1.24 5.49 5.67
C ARG A 106 1.85 4.97 4.38
N VAL A 107 1.05 4.82 3.33
CA VAL A 107 1.55 4.30 2.03
C VAL A 107 2.14 5.40 1.14
N THR A 108 1.94 6.68 1.48
CA THR A 108 2.48 7.83 0.74
C THR A 108 3.54 8.63 1.52
N ASP A 109 4.16 8.05 2.56
CA ASP A 109 5.22 8.72 3.35
C ASP A 109 6.35 9.26 2.45
N GLN A 110 6.80 8.46 1.49
CA GLN A 110 7.79 8.84 0.49
C GLN A 110 7.34 8.39 -0.90
N VAL A 111 7.06 9.36 -1.78
CA VAL A 111 6.57 9.08 -3.15
C VAL A 111 7.58 9.57 -4.17
N LEU A 112 8.09 8.63 -4.97
CA LEU A 112 8.94 8.91 -6.12
C LEU A 112 8.13 8.73 -7.41
N HIS A 113 7.87 9.83 -8.12
CA HIS A 113 7.18 9.78 -9.40
C HIS A 113 8.15 9.34 -10.49
N GLN A 114 7.84 8.20 -11.12
CA GLN A 114 8.59 7.72 -12.28
C GLN A 114 7.92 8.20 -13.56
N LYS A 115 8.63 9.04 -14.33
CA LYS A 115 8.24 9.33 -15.72
C LYS A 115 8.63 8.11 -16.55
N GLY A 116 7.65 7.47 -17.20
CA GLY A 116 7.95 6.43 -18.18
C GLY A 116 8.90 6.97 -19.24
N LYS A 117 9.94 6.21 -19.61
CA LYS A 117 10.69 6.53 -20.83
C LYS A 117 9.73 6.39 -22.00
N ILE A 118 9.54 7.48 -22.74
CA ILE A 118 8.99 7.47 -24.10
C ILE A 118 9.96 6.70 -24.99
#